data_AF-A0A4R3MVQ7-F1
#
_entry.id   AF-A0A4R3MVQ7-F1
#
_cell.length_a   1.000
_cell.length_b   1.000
_cell.length_c   1.000
_cell.angle_alpha   90.00
_cell.angle_beta   90.00
_cell.angle_gamma   90.00
#
_symmetry.space_group_name_H-M   'P 1'
#
loop_
_entity.id
_entity.type
_entity.pdbx_description
1 polymer ?
#
loop_
_entity_poly.entity_id
_entity_poly.type
_entity_poly.pdbx_seq_one_letter_code
_entity_poly.pdbx_strand_id
1 'polypeptide(L)'
;MDKLVKTDVFQSKKAPPSTDELPIGLDPDGIALCQADCARLFGVTRQRISQMVSRGQLTTRPDGRINPSRAAAELLRSDAPQARSKILVAIRQQIERAEAERSAALARAAAAEARATRAAQQTRCLAELLIRAERRLHHLETSLDGLIDDDLLCECLDQAFSRAADEPLSAGLAGLDEDTADTIHAALRLAEPPPPPADQPEVTA
;
A
#
# COMPACT_ATOMS: atom_id res chain seq x y z
N MET A 1 -1.13 7.97 69.21
CA MET A 1 -0.95 8.63 67.91
C MET A 1 -0.66 7.56 66.87
N ASP A 2 -1.71 6.86 66.46
CA ASP A 2 -1.63 5.72 65.55
C ASP A 2 -1.57 6.19 64.11
N LYS A 3 -0.54 5.73 63.39
CA LYS A 3 -0.40 5.94 61.95
C LYS A 3 -1.19 4.84 61.23
N LEU A 4 -2.24 5.24 60.52
CA LEU A 4 -2.98 4.42 59.58
C LEU A 4 -2.06 3.97 58.44
N VAL A 5 -1.83 2.66 58.32
CA VAL A 5 -1.28 2.02 57.13
C VAL A 5 -2.41 1.88 56.11
N LYS A 6 -2.25 2.52 54.94
CA LYS A 6 -3.10 2.31 53.77
C LYS A 6 -2.78 0.92 53.18
N THR A 7 -3.78 0.05 53.12
CA THR A 7 -3.74 -1.15 52.28
C THR A 7 -4.53 -0.87 51.01
N ASP A 8 -3.81 -0.85 49.89
CA ASP A 8 -4.35 -0.74 48.55
C ASP A 8 -5.26 -1.94 48.23
N VAL A 9 -6.49 -1.63 47.82
CA VAL A 9 -7.44 -2.59 47.26
C VAL A 9 -6.99 -2.91 45.84
N PHE A 10 -6.43 -4.11 45.66
CA PHE A 10 -6.16 -4.70 44.36
C PHE A 10 -7.41 -4.68 43.49
N GLN A 11 -7.37 -3.88 42.42
CA GLN A 11 -8.38 -3.93 41.37
C GLN A 11 -8.33 -5.30 40.69
N SER A 12 -9.40 -6.07 40.88
CA SER A 12 -9.63 -7.34 40.20
C SER A 12 -9.58 -7.12 38.68
N LYS A 13 -8.66 -7.83 38.05
CA LYS A 13 -8.40 -7.87 36.61
C LYS A 13 -9.66 -8.37 35.92
N LYS A 14 -10.40 -7.48 35.25
CA LYS A 14 -11.63 -7.77 34.51
C LYS A 14 -11.38 -8.92 33.52
N ALA A 15 -12.12 -10.02 33.67
CA ALA A 15 -12.08 -11.17 32.77
C ALA A 15 -12.42 -10.74 31.33
N PRO A 16 -11.89 -11.41 30.29
CA PRO A 16 -12.26 -11.13 28.92
C PRO A 16 -13.78 -11.30 28.75
N PRO A 17 -14.44 -10.41 27.99
CA PRO A 17 -15.88 -10.49 27.80
C PRO A 17 -16.24 -11.81 27.12
N SER A 18 -17.21 -12.53 27.70
CA SER A 18 -17.74 -13.75 27.10
C SER A 18 -18.27 -13.44 25.70
N THR A 19 -18.28 -14.43 24.82
CA THR A 19 -18.78 -14.36 23.43
C THR A 19 -20.22 -13.83 23.29
N ASP A 20 -20.95 -13.67 24.40
CA ASP A 20 -22.25 -12.98 24.48
C ASP A 20 -22.17 -11.45 24.33
N GLU A 21 -21.01 -10.84 24.52
CA GLU A 21 -20.82 -9.38 24.45
C GLU A 21 -20.36 -8.88 23.07
N LEU A 22 -20.29 -9.74 22.06
CA LEU A 22 -20.06 -9.28 20.69
C LEU A 22 -21.33 -8.58 20.16
N PRO A 23 -21.22 -7.34 19.63
CA PRO A 23 -22.36 -6.60 19.09
C PRO A 23 -23.01 -7.31 17.88
N ILE A 24 -22.32 -8.33 17.35
CA ILE A 24 -22.71 -9.13 16.19
C ILE A 24 -22.63 -10.60 16.64
N GLY A 25 -23.78 -11.26 16.76
CA GLY A 25 -23.84 -12.72 16.89
C GLY A 25 -23.81 -13.35 15.49
N LEU A 26 -23.06 -14.43 15.31
CA LEU A 26 -23.07 -15.20 14.07
C LEU A 26 -24.13 -16.31 14.18
N ASP A 27 -24.97 -16.44 13.16
CA ASP A 27 -26.12 -17.34 13.08
C ASP A 27 -26.01 -18.21 11.81
N PRO A 28 -26.49 -19.47 11.79
CA PRO A 28 -26.73 -20.21 10.55
C PRO A 28 -27.54 -19.45 9.48
N ASP A 29 -28.43 -18.53 9.87
CA ASP A 29 -29.21 -17.66 8.97
C ASP A 29 -28.57 -16.27 8.73
N GLY A 30 -27.34 -16.02 9.20
CA GLY A 30 -26.58 -14.78 8.98
C GLY A 30 -26.14 -14.04 10.24
N ILE A 31 -26.38 -12.74 10.31
CA ILE A 31 -25.95 -11.87 11.43
C ILE A 31 -27.12 -11.66 12.41
N ALA A 32 -26.87 -11.68 13.71
CA ALA A 32 -27.84 -11.36 14.75
C ALA A 32 -27.44 -10.09 15.50
N LEU A 33 -28.30 -9.07 15.46
CA LEU A 33 -28.05 -7.75 16.03
C LEU A 33 -28.93 -7.49 17.25
N CYS A 34 -28.43 -6.69 18.19
CA CYS A 34 -29.27 -6.14 19.24
C CYS A 34 -30.21 -5.05 18.66
N GLN A 35 -31.28 -4.70 19.39
CA GLN A 35 -32.23 -3.68 18.94
C GLN A 35 -31.59 -2.30 18.67
N ALA A 36 -30.53 -1.95 19.42
CA ALA A 36 -29.82 -0.68 19.22
C ALA A 36 -29.04 -0.64 17.91
N ASP A 37 -28.36 -1.75 17.57
CA ASP A 37 -27.63 -1.88 16.30
C ASP A 37 -28.58 -1.98 15.11
N CYS A 38 -29.67 -2.71 15.28
CA CYS A 38 -30.75 -2.79 14.31
C CYS A 38 -31.34 -1.38 14.01
N ALA A 39 -31.54 -0.55 15.05
CA ALA A 39 -32.01 0.82 14.90
C ALA A 39 -31.02 1.70 14.12
N ARG A 40 -29.71 1.58 14.41
CA ARG A 40 -28.64 2.27 13.67
C ARG A 40 -28.62 1.86 12.20
N LEU A 41 -28.72 0.56 11.92
CA LEU A 41 -28.72 0.01 10.58
C LEU A 41 -29.88 0.53 9.74
N PHE A 42 -31.09 0.59 10.31
CA PHE A 42 -32.29 1.05 9.60
C PHE A 42 -32.51 2.56 9.65
N GLY A 43 -31.65 3.31 10.34
CA GLY A 43 -31.78 4.77 10.47
C GLY A 43 -33.04 5.20 11.23
N VAL A 44 -33.47 4.41 12.22
CA VAL A 44 -34.65 4.68 13.06
C VAL A 44 -34.26 4.73 14.53
N THR A 45 -35.16 5.22 15.39
CA THR A 45 -34.91 5.25 16.83
C THR A 45 -35.05 3.85 17.44
N ARG A 46 -34.27 3.54 18.49
CA ARG A 46 -34.38 2.28 19.24
C ARG A 46 -35.80 2.05 19.77
N GLN A 47 -36.47 3.12 20.21
CA GLN A 47 -37.85 3.07 20.69
C GLN A 47 -38.81 2.59 19.60
N ARG A 48 -38.63 3.02 18.35
CA ARG A 48 -39.43 2.54 17.22
C ARG A 48 -39.22 1.05 16.97
N ILE A 49 -37.98 0.57 16.98
CA ILE A 49 -37.68 -0.87 16.87
C ILE A 49 -38.37 -1.66 17.99
N SER A 50 -38.26 -1.21 19.24
CA SER A 50 -38.93 -1.85 20.39
C SER A 50 -40.44 -1.90 20.22
N GLN A 51 -41.07 -0.83 19.70
CA GLN A 51 -42.50 -0.82 19.40
C GLN A 51 -42.86 -1.81 18.30
N MET A 52 -42.07 -1.90 17.23
CA MET A 52 -42.30 -2.84 16.13
C MET A 52 -42.18 -4.30 16.59
N VAL A 53 -41.21 -4.62 17.44
CA VAL A 53 -41.09 -5.94 18.07
C VAL A 53 -42.32 -6.22 18.94
N SER A 54 -42.73 -5.27 19.79
CA SER A 54 -43.91 -5.47 20.67
C SER A 54 -45.22 -5.67 19.91
N ARG A 55 -45.32 -5.12 18.69
CA ARG A 55 -46.46 -5.26 17.78
C ARG A 55 -46.38 -6.52 16.91
N GLY A 56 -45.34 -7.34 17.04
CA GLY A 56 -45.10 -8.50 16.19
C GLY A 56 -44.77 -8.16 14.74
N GLN A 57 -44.40 -6.91 14.45
CA GLN A 57 -43.99 -6.47 13.10
C GLN A 57 -42.54 -6.84 12.78
N LEU A 58 -41.73 -7.07 13.82
CA LEU A 58 -40.37 -7.55 13.72
C LEU A 58 -40.23 -8.83 14.52
N THR A 59 -39.74 -9.88 13.86
CA THR A 59 -39.52 -11.18 14.51
C THR A 59 -38.19 -11.17 15.28
N THR A 60 -38.26 -11.44 16.59
CA THR A 60 -37.08 -11.63 17.44
C THR A 60 -36.81 -13.11 17.68
N ARG A 61 -35.53 -13.45 17.82
CA ARG A 61 -35.07 -14.81 18.16
C ARG A 61 -35.20 -15.03 19.68
N PRO A 62 -35.11 -16.27 20.20
CA PRO A 62 -35.29 -16.56 21.63
C PRO A 62 -34.28 -15.86 22.54
N ASP A 63 -33.12 -15.47 22.00
CA ASP A 63 -32.08 -14.67 22.66
C ASP A 63 -32.39 -13.15 22.67
N GLY A 64 -33.53 -12.73 22.09
CA GLY A 64 -33.93 -11.33 21.97
C GLY A 64 -33.20 -10.56 20.86
N ARG A 65 -32.36 -11.21 20.06
CA ARG A 65 -31.66 -10.59 18.93
C ARG A 65 -32.54 -10.60 17.67
N ILE A 66 -32.22 -9.70 16.75
CA ILE A 66 -32.93 -9.50 15.49
C ILE A 66 -32.03 -9.86 14.32
N ASN A 67 -32.51 -10.71 13.41
CA ASN A 67 -31.86 -10.95 12.14
C ASN A 67 -32.17 -9.75 11.20
N PRO A 68 -31.17 -8.95 10.80
CA PRO A 68 -31.38 -7.72 10.04
C PRO A 68 -31.95 -8.00 8.64
N SER A 69 -31.62 -9.13 8.01
CA SER A 69 -32.14 -9.49 6.69
C SER A 69 -33.64 -9.76 6.74
N ARG A 70 -34.09 -10.53 7.74
CA ARG A 70 -35.52 -10.77 7.97
C ARG A 70 -36.25 -9.50 8.36
N ALA A 71 -35.68 -8.73 9.29
CA ALA A 71 -36.24 -7.47 9.74
C ALA A 71 -36.39 -6.45 8.60
N ALA A 72 -35.42 -6.37 7.69
CA ALA A 72 -35.51 -5.53 6.50
C ALA A 72 -36.67 -5.94 5.60
N ALA A 73 -36.83 -7.24 5.33
CA ALA A 73 -37.92 -7.76 4.51
C ALA A 73 -39.30 -7.54 5.17
N GLU A 74 -39.39 -7.67 6.50
CA GLU A 74 -40.59 -7.37 7.27
C GLU A 74 -40.92 -5.87 7.28
N LEU A 75 -39.91 -5.01 7.42
CA LEU A 75 -40.05 -3.55 7.29
C LEU A 75 -40.52 -3.14 5.89
N LEU A 76 -39.95 -3.73 4.85
CA LEU A 76 -40.34 -3.46 3.46
C LEU A 76 -41.77 -3.94 3.14
N ARG A 77 -42.30 -4.91 3.89
CA ARG A 77 -43.68 -5.39 3.75
C ARG A 77 -44.68 -4.58 4.59
N SER A 78 -44.29 -4.13 5.79
CA SER A 78 -45.21 -3.58 6.79
C SER A 78 -45.23 -2.05 6.85
N ASP A 79 -44.17 -1.36 6.44
CA ASP A 79 -44.00 0.07 6.71
C ASP A 79 -44.50 0.97 5.55
N ALA A 80 -44.88 2.20 5.90
CA ALA A 80 -45.42 3.18 4.94
C ALA A 80 -44.41 3.47 3.80
N PRO A 81 -44.86 3.88 2.60
CA PRO A 81 -43.98 4.13 1.44
C PRO A 81 -42.76 5.03 1.75
N GLN A 82 -42.94 5.97 2.69
CA GLN A 82 -41.91 6.92 3.13
C GLN A 82 -40.79 6.30 3.98
N ALA A 83 -41.07 5.23 4.73
CA ALA A 83 -40.04 4.52 5.48
C ALA A 83 -39.21 3.62 4.53
N ARG A 84 -39.88 2.98 3.57
CA ARG A 84 -39.25 2.16 2.53
C ARG A 84 -38.30 2.99 1.66
N SER A 85 -38.68 4.20 1.28
CA SER A 85 -37.82 5.07 0.47
C SER A 85 -36.52 5.45 1.19
N LYS A 86 -36.55 5.74 2.50
CA LYS A 86 -35.34 6.07 3.26
C LYS A 86 -34.33 4.92 3.31
N ILE A 87 -34.81 3.70 3.52
CA ILE A 87 -33.96 2.50 3.54
C ILE A 87 -33.34 2.26 2.17
N LEU A 88 -34.14 2.33 1.11
CA LEU A 88 -33.65 2.14 -0.27
C LEU A 88 -32.65 3.23 -0.68
N VAL A 89 -32.87 4.48 -0.28
CA VAL A 89 -31.91 5.58 -0.51
C VAL A 89 -30.60 5.33 0.22
N ALA A 90 -30.63 4.89 1.48
CA ALA A 90 -29.42 4.56 2.24
C ALA A 90 -28.65 3.40 1.60
N ILE A 91 -29.34 2.33 1.18
CA ILE A 91 -28.74 1.19 0.48
C ILE A 91 -28.11 1.65 -0.84
N ARG A 92 -28.84 2.44 -1.63
CA ARG A 92 -28.32 2.98 -2.90
C ARG A 92 -27.05 3.81 -2.68
N GLN A 93 -27.02 4.69 -1.69
CA GLN A 93 -25.84 5.49 -1.35
C GLN A 93 -24.66 4.62 -0.92
N GLN A 94 -24.90 3.52 -0.20
CA GLN A 94 -23.84 2.58 0.18
C GLN A 94 -23.29 1.83 -1.04
N ILE A 95 -24.16 1.41 -1.97
CA ILE A 95 -23.75 0.76 -3.23
C ILE A 95 -22.90 1.74 -4.05
N GLU A 96 -23.37 2.97 -4.27
CA GLU A 96 -22.65 3.99 -5.04
C GLU A 96 -21.27 4.28 -4.43
N ARG A 97 -21.16 4.35 -3.09
CA ARG A 97 -19.87 4.50 -2.40
C ARG A 97 -18.97 3.29 -2.59
N ALA A 98 -19.49 2.08 -2.41
CA ALA A 98 -18.71 0.85 -2.57
C ALA A 98 -18.20 0.68 -4.01
N GLU A 99 -19.02 1.06 -5.00
CA GLU A 99 -18.62 1.07 -6.41
C GLU A 99 -17.53 2.12 -6.68
N ALA A 100 -17.66 3.32 -6.13
CA ALA A 100 -16.64 4.36 -6.24
C ALA A 100 -15.31 3.90 -5.61
N GLU A 101 -15.34 3.34 -4.40
CA GLU A 101 -14.16 2.81 -3.71
C GLU A 101 -13.52 1.66 -4.49
N ARG A 102 -14.33 0.74 -5.02
CA ARG A 102 -13.87 -0.36 -5.88
C ARG A 102 -13.18 0.16 -7.14
N SER A 103 -13.79 1.12 -7.83
CA SER A 103 -13.22 1.71 -9.05
C SER A 103 -11.87 2.40 -8.78
N ALA A 104 -11.77 3.13 -7.66
CA ALA A 104 -10.53 3.77 -7.23
C ALA A 104 -9.47 2.75 -6.81
N ALA A 105 -9.85 1.64 -6.18
CA ALA A 105 -8.94 0.55 -5.85
C ALA A 105 -8.39 -0.13 -7.12
N LEU A 106 -9.24 -0.40 -8.11
CA LEU A 106 -8.83 -0.98 -9.39
C LEU A 106 -7.89 -0.05 -10.17
N ALA A 107 -8.19 1.25 -10.21
CA ALA A 107 -7.32 2.25 -10.84
C ALA A 107 -5.93 2.30 -10.19
N ARG A 108 -5.87 2.24 -8.84
CA ARG A 108 -4.60 2.17 -8.11
C ARG A 108 -3.83 0.89 -8.38
N ALA A 109 -4.52 -0.25 -8.46
CA ALA A 109 -3.91 -1.53 -8.78
C ALA A 109 -3.31 -1.54 -10.18
N ALA A 110 -4.05 -1.07 -11.19
CA ALA A 110 -3.58 -0.95 -12.56
C ALA A 110 -2.35 -0.03 -12.68
N ALA A 111 -2.36 1.10 -11.97
CA ALA A 111 -1.22 2.01 -11.93
C ALA A 111 0.02 1.42 -11.23
N ALA A 112 -0.18 0.55 -10.22
CA ALA A 112 0.91 -0.16 -9.56
C ALA A 112 1.50 -1.24 -10.49
N GLU A 113 0.66 -2.00 -11.20
CA GLU A 113 1.08 -3.03 -12.16
C GLU A 113 1.84 -2.44 -13.35
N ALA A 114 1.38 -1.29 -13.88
CA ALA A 114 2.09 -0.57 -14.92
C ALA A 114 3.49 -0.12 -14.46
N ARG A 115 3.62 0.39 -13.23
CA ARG A 115 4.92 0.76 -12.65
C ARG A 115 5.84 -0.45 -12.46
N ALA A 116 5.32 -1.56 -11.94
CA ALA A 116 6.08 -2.80 -11.77
C ALA A 116 6.57 -3.34 -13.12
N THR A 117 5.74 -3.27 -14.16
CA THR A 117 6.10 -3.71 -15.52
C THR A 117 7.23 -2.86 -16.10
N ARG A 118 7.16 -1.53 -15.96
CA ARG A 118 8.23 -0.62 -16.39
C ARG A 118 9.54 -0.88 -15.65
N ALA A 119 9.48 -1.03 -14.33
CA ALA A 119 10.67 -1.33 -13.51
C ALA A 119 11.30 -2.68 -13.92
N ALA A 120 10.50 -3.69 -14.23
CA ALA A 120 10.97 -4.98 -14.71
C ALA A 120 11.66 -4.86 -16.10
N GLN A 121 11.08 -4.07 -17.01
CA GLN A 121 11.67 -3.79 -18.31
C GLN A 121 12.99 -3.03 -18.20
N GLN A 122 13.06 -2.01 -17.34
CA GLN A 122 14.28 -1.26 -17.06
C GLN A 122 15.38 -2.17 -16.49
N THR A 123 15.03 -3.01 -15.51
CA THR A 123 15.97 -3.99 -14.93
C THR A 123 16.51 -4.95 -15.97
N ARG A 124 15.64 -5.43 -16.87
CA ARG A 124 16.06 -6.31 -17.97
C ARG A 124 16.99 -5.61 -18.95
N CYS A 125 16.68 -4.38 -19.35
CA CYS A 125 17.52 -3.59 -20.24
C CYS A 125 18.91 -3.34 -19.63
N LEU A 126 18.96 -2.96 -18.35
CA LEU A 126 20.21 -2.78 -17.62
C LEU A 126 21.02 -4.09 -17.54
N ALA A 127 20.37 -5.23 -17.26
CA ALA A 127 21.05 -6.52 -17.27
C ALA A 127 21.64 -6.87 -18.64
N GLU A 128 20.91 -6.61 -19.73
CA GLU A 128 21.40 -6.82 -21.10
C GLU A 128 22.60 -5.92 -21.43
N LEU A 129 22.59 -4.66 -20.98
CA LEU A 129 23.73 -3.74 -21.13
C LEU A 129 24.96 -4.20 -20.34
N LEU A 130 24.79 -4.66 -19.10
CA LEU A 130 25.88 -5.18 -18.28
C LEU A 130 26.53 -6.42 -18.92
N ILE A 131 25.72 -7.38 -19.38
CA ILE A 131 26.22 -8.57 -20.09
C ILE A 131 27.01 -8.16 -21.35
N ARG A 132 26.54 -7.15 -22.08
CA ARG A 132 27.25 -6.64 -23.26
C ARG A 132 28.59 -5.99 -22.89
N ALA A 133 28.61 -5.21 -21.81
CA ALA A 133 29.82 -4.57 -21.31
C ALA A 133 30.85 -5.62 -20.85
N GLU A 134 30.43 -6.62 -20.07
CA GLU A 134 31.27 -7.73 -19.63
C GLU A 134 31.90 -8.48 -20.81
N ARG A 135 31.10 -8.79 -21.85
CA ARG A 135 31.63 -9.43 -23.07
C ARG A 135 32.66 -8.57 -23.79
N ARG A 136 32.45 -7.24 -23.84
CA ARG A 136 33.40 -6.31 -24.45
C ARG A 136 34.70 -6.25 -23.66
N LEU A 137 34.63 -6.19 -22.33
CA LEU A 137 35.80 -6.22 -21.44
C LEU A 137 36.58 -7.51 -21.64
N HIS A 138 35.90 -8.67 -21.62
CA HIS A 138 36.56 -9.95 -21.85
C HIS A 138 37.23 -10.05 -23.23
N HIS A 139 36.59 -9.50 -24.27
CA HIS A 139 37.19 -9.44 -25.60
C HIS A 139 38.43 -8.53 -25.66
N LEU A 140 38.40 -7.39 -24.96
CA LEU A 140 39.54 -6.50 -24.81
C LEU A 140 40.67 -7.20 -24.07
N GLU A 141 40.40 -7.82 -22.92
CA GLU A 141 41.39 -8.62 -22.17
C GLU A 141 42.05 -9.68 -23.05
N THR A 142 41.26 -10.47 -23.78
CA THR A 142 41.76 -11.52 -24.69
C THR A 142 42.62 -10.92 -25.81
N SER A 143 42.26 -9.73 -26.30
CA SER A 143 43.01 -9.04 -27.35
C SER A 143 44.32 -8.47 -26.82
N LEU A 144 44.31 -7.89 -25.61
CA LEU A 144 45.51 -7.38 -24.93
C LEU A 144 46.49 -8.52 -24.63
N ASP A 145 46.01 -9.68 -24.16
CA ASP A 145 46.85 -10.88 -23.94
C ASP A 145 47.51 -11.40 -25.22
N GLY A 146 46.92 -11.11 -26.39
CA GLY A 146 47.49 -11.44 -27.70
C GLY A 146 48.45 -10.39 -28.26
N LEU A 147 48.38 -9.14 -27.79
CA LEU A 147 49.30 -8.04 -28.13
C LEU A 147 50.48 -8.05 -27.13
N ILE A 148 51.40 -9.01 -27.30
CA ILE A 148 52.61 -9.14 -26.47
C ILE A 148 53.72 -8.13 -26.88
N ASP A 149 53.51 -7.30 -27.90
CA ASP A 149 54.39 -6.14 -28.20
C ASP A 149 53.82 -4.86 -27.55
N ASP A 150 54.46 -4.41 -26.47
CA ASP A 150 54.08 -3.26 -25.63
C ASP A 150 53.83 -1.96 -26.42
N ASP A 151 54.55 -1.75 -27.53
CA ASP A 151 54.43 -0.54 -28.35
C ASP A 151 53.10 -0.48 -29.12
N LEU A 152 52.61 -1.62 -29.62
CA LEU A 152 51.35 -1.68 -30.37
C LEU A 152 50.13 -1.61 -29.42
N LEU A 153 50.30 -2.08 -28.18
CA LEU A 153 49.31 -2.00 -27.11
C LEU A 153 49.01 -0.54 -26.72
N CYS A 154 50.06 0.27 -26.57
CA CYS A 154 49.92 1.68 -26.20
C CYS A 154 49.20 2.49 -27.28
N GLU A 155 49.56 2.30 -28.57
CA GLU A 155 48.86 2.95 -29.68
C GLU A 155 47.38 2.54 -29.76
N CYS A 156 47.07 1.26 -29.55
CA CYS A 156 45.70 0.77 -29.59
C CYS A 156 44.85 1.31 -28.43
N LEU A 157 45.42 1.40 -27.22
CA LEU A 157 44.75 1.98 -26.06
C LEU A 157 44.50 3.48 -26.25
N ASP A 158 45.50 4.25 -26.72
CA ASP A 158 45.33 5.67 -27.00
C ASP A 158 44.26 5.94 -28.05
N GLN A 159 44.19 5.11 -29.10
CA GLN A 159 43.13 5.21 -30.11
C GLN A 159 41.74 4.86 -29.55
N ALA A 160 41.66 3.85 -28.66
CA ALA A 160 40.41 3.45 -28.03
C ALA A 160 39.90 4.52 -27.04
N PHE A 161 40.78 5.10 -26.23
CA PHE A 161 40.45 6.21 -25.33
C PHE A 161 40.06 7.48 -26.09
N SER A 162 40.77 7.81 -27.17
CA SER A 162 40.41 8.95 -28.03
C SER A 162 39.02 8.77 -28.66
N ARG A 163 38.70 7.57 -29.15
CA ARG A 163 37.37 7.26 -29.69
C ARG A 163 36.26 7.29 -28.64
N ALA A 164 36.55 6.81 -27.42
CA ALA A 164 35.60 6.84 -26.32
C ALA A 164 35.36 8.26 -25.76
N ALA A 165 36.34 9.16 -25.92
CA ALA A 165 36.19 10.58 -25.58
C ALA A 165 35.39 11.36 -26.63
N ASP A 166 35.47 10.97 -27.90
CA ASP A 166 34.76 11.61 -29.02
C ASP A 166 33.31 11.11 -29.21
N GLU A 167 32.99 9.89 -28.76
CA GLU A 167 31.62 9.36 -28.77
C GLU A 167 30.91 9.79 -27.48
N PRO A 168 30.05 10.82 -27.50
CA PRO A 168 29.54 11.36 -26.26
C PRO A 168 28.63 10.31 -25.63
N LEU A 169 28.89 9.97 -24.36
CA LEU A 169 28.02 9.11 -23.55
C LEU A 169 26.53 9.52 -23.66
N SER A 170 26.26 10.79 -23.96
CA SER A 170 24.92 11.32 -24.24
C SER A 170 24.23 10.72 -25.46
N ALA A 171 24.94 10.25 -26.49
CA ALA A 171 24.33 9.60 -27.65
C ALA A 171 23.78 8.20 -27.32
N GLY A 172 24.41 7.50 -26.38
CA GLY A 172 23.90 6.24 -25.83
C GLY A 172 22.74 6.43 -24.84
N LEU A 173 22.70 7.58 -24.15
CA LEU A 173 21.67 7.95 -23.18
C LEU A 173 20.44 8.63 -23.82
N ALA A 174 20.53 9.13 -25.06
CA ALA A 174 19.45 9.83 -25.77
C ALA A 174 18.19 8.98 -26.03
N GLY A 175 18.25 7.66 -25.81
CA GLY A 175 17.11 6.75 -25.89
C GLY A 175 16.48 6.40 -24.53
N LEU A 176 17.02 6.91 -23.42
CA LEU A 176 16.49 6.70 -22.09
C LEU A 176 15.45 7.79 -21.76
N ASP A 177 14.42 7.42 -20.99
CA ASP A 177 13.49 8.41 -20.47
C ASP A 177 14.23 9.42 -19.56
N GLU A 178 13.71 10.64 -19.50
CA GLU A 178 14.31 11.79 -18.78
C GLU A 178 14.60 11.44 -17.31
N ASP A 179 13.73 10.63 -16.69
CA ASP A 179 13.89 10.13 -15.31
C ASP A 179 15.10 9.17 -15.15
N THR A 180 15.37 8.33 -16.14
CA THR A 180 16.50 7.38 -16.11
C THR A 180 17.81 8.12 -16.35
N ALA A 181 17.83 9.12 -17.23
CA ALA A 181 18.99 9.99 -17.44
C ALA A 181 19.36 10.75 -16.16
N ASP A 182 18.37 11.29 -15.46
CA ASP A 182 18.57 11.99 -14.17
C ASP A 182 19.08 11.05 -13.08
N THR A 183 18.58 9.82 -13.04
CA THR A 183 19.03 8.81 -12.07
C THR A 183 20.50 8.41 -12.29
N ILE A 184 20.91 8.27 -13.55
CA ILE A 184 22.31 7.97 -13.91
C ILE A 184 23.21 9.17 -13.58
N HIS A 185 22.79 10.40 -13.88
CA HIS A 185 23.54 11.60 -13.52
C HIS A 185 23.69 11.77 -12.00
N ALA A 186 22.65 11.45 -11.22
CA ALA A 186 22.72 11.47 -9.76
C ALA A 186 23.71 10.42 -9.22
N ALA A 187 23.72 9.22 -9.79
CA ALA A 187 24.67 8.17 -9.41
C ALA A 187 26.13 8.54 -9.76
N LEU A 188 26.37 9.19 -10.90
CA LEU A 188 27.70 9.64 -11.30
C LEU A 188 28.23 10.77 -10.39
N ARG A 189 27.37 11.68 -9.92
CA ARG A 189 27.75 12.70 -8.92
C ARG A 189 28.11 12.12 -7.55
N LEU A 190 27.52 11.00 -7.17
CA LEU A 190 27.86 10.30 -5.93
C LEU A 190 29.18 9.51 -6.05
N ALA A 191 29.58 9.18 -7.28
CA ALA A 191 30.84 8.49 -7.57
C ALA A 191 32.02 9.48 -7.75
N GLU A 192 31.77 10.78 -7.85
CA GLU A 192 32.84 11.78 -7.84
C GLU A 192 33.55 11.75 -6.49
N PRO A 193 34.89 11.55 -6.47
CA PRO A 193 35.64 11.56 -5.23
C PRO A 193 35.45 12.92 -4.54
N PRO A 194 35.20 12.94 -3.22
CA PRO A 194 34.96 14.19 -2.50
C PRO A 194 36.16 15.12 -2.72
N PRO A 195 35.91 16.44 -2.90
CA PRO A 195 36.99 17.39 -3.12
C PRO A 195 38.01 17.27 -1.98
N PRO A 196 39.32 17.34 -2.29
CA PRO A 196 40.35 17.22 -1.28
C PRO A 196 40.09 18.24 -0.16
N PRO A 197 40.28 17.85 1.12
CA PRO A 197 40.03 18.75 2.24
C PRO A 197 40.87 20.01 2.06
N ALA A 198 40.22 21.17 2.05
CA ALA A 198 40.89 22.45 1.95
C ALA A 198 41.96 22.55 3.05
N ASP A 199 43.20 22.87 2.65
CA ASP A 199 44.36 23.01 3.53
C ASP A 199 43.98 23.77 4.80
N GLN A 200 43.97 23.05 5.93
CA GLN A 200 43.80 23.68 7.23
C GLN A 200 45.10 24.41 7.56
N PRO A 201 45.04 25.70 7.95
CA PRO A 201 46.24 26.47 8.22
C PRO A 201 47.03 25.83 9.37
N GLU A 202 48.31 25.58 9.13
CA GLU A 202 49.26 25.07 10.11
C GLU A 202 49.25 25.94 11.37
N VAL A 203 48.73 25.38 12.47
CA VAL A 203 48.86 25.98 13.80
C VAL A 203 50.31 25.77 14.23
N THR A 204 51.12 26.79 13.99
CA THR A 204 52.49 26.90 14.50
C THR A 204 52.42 27.10 16.02
N ALA A 205 53.06 26.18 16.75
CA ALA A 205 53.22 26.24 18.20
C ALA A 205 54.46 27.05 18.60
#